data_AF-A0A1Z8MG31-F1
#
_entry.id   AF-A0A1Z8MG31-F1
#
_cell.length_a   1.000
_cell.length_b   1.000
_cell.length_c   1.000
_cell.angle_alpha   90.00
_cell.angle_beta   90.00
_cell.angle_gamma   90.00
#
_symmetry.space_group_name_H-M   'P 1'
#
loop_
_entity.id
_entity.type
_entity.pdbx_description
1 polymer ?
#
loop_
_entity_poly.entity_id
_entity_poly.type
_entity_poly.pdbx_seq_one_letter_code
_entity_poly.pdbx_strand_id
1 'polypeptide(L)'
;MKNYLAEIVGTFILVAFGTGVVVVDQQTDAEVTLVGIALVWGLVVYAIISAIGDVSGAHVNPSVTVTLWASGRFPGAQVAPYIVCQLIGAVLGSVMVRVLFPDADSLGGTAPSGGLMQSFLAEALLTFLLLLPNLVVRLLHGFLANSEPQNT
;
A
#
# COMPACT_ATOMS: atom_id res chain seq x y z
N MET A 1 15.74 -11.14 6.15
CA MET A 1 16.11 -9.99 7.01
C MET A 1 16.04 -8.69 6.23
N LYS A 2 16.80 -8.53 5.13
CA LYS A 2 16.75 -7.30 4.29
C LYS A 2 15.35 -6.97 3.77
N ASN A 3 14.59 -7.99 3.37
CA ASN A 3 13.22 -7.88 2.91
C ASN A 3 12.26 -7.36 4.00
N TYR A 4 12.37 -7.84 5.24
CA TYR A 4 11.54 -7.38 6.36
C TYR A 4 11.81 -5.92 6.71
N LEU A 5 13.08 -5.51 6.71
CA LEU A 5 13.44 -4.10 6.94
C LEU A 5 12.93 -3.20 5.81
N ALA A 6 13.01 -3.67 4.57
CA ALA A 6 12.46 -2.94 3.43
C ALA A 6 10.95 -2.72 3.57
N GLU A 7 10.19 -3.71 4.03
CA GLU A 7 8.75 -3.54 4.31
C GLU A 7 8.46 -2.54 5.44
N ILE A 8 9.25 -2.55 6.52
CA ILE A 8 9.14 -1.53 7.59
C ILE A 8 9.37 -0.13 7.01
N VAL A 9 10.47 0.07 6.30
CA VAL A 9 10.86 1.38 5.76
C VAL A 9 9.87 1.84 4.69
N GLY A 10 9.46 0.94 3.79
CA GLY A 10 8.49 1.23 2.75
C GLY A 10 7.15 1.66 3.32
N THR A 11 6.59 0.92 4.28
CA THR A 11 5.31 1.30 4.91
C THR A 11 5.45 2.54 5.79
N PHE A 12 6.60 2.74 6.43
CA PHE A 12 6.91 4.00 7.14
C PHE A 12 6.80 5.19 6.18
N ILE A 13 7.49 5.17 5.03
CA ILE A 13 7.43 6.25 4.04
C ILE A 13 6.00 6.42 3.52
N LEU A 14 5.31 5.31 3.20
CA LEU A 14 3.95 5.35 2.69
C LEU A 14 3.01 6.10 3.63
N VAL A 15 3.01 5.74 4.92
CA VAL A 15 2.12 6.36 5.91
C VAL A 15 2.58 7.78 6.25
N ALA A 16 3.88 8.00 6.46
CA ALA A 16 4.46 9.30 6.75
C ALA A 16 4.02 10.38 5.75
N PHE A 17 4.16 10.10 4.45
CA PHE A 17 3.86 11.08 3.40
C PHE A 17 2.41 11.04 2.96
N GLY A 18 1.80 9.86 2.83
CA GLY A 18 0.41 9.71 2.39
C GLY A 18 -0.60 10.27 3.40
N THR A 19 -0.42 10.01 4.70
CA THR A 19 -1.28 10.61 5.72
C THR A 19 -0.85 12.03 6.08
N GLY A 20 0.46 12.30 6.04
CA GLY A 20 1.00 13.64 6.28
C GLY A 20 0.46 14.69 5.31
N VAL A 21 0.33 14.38 4.02
CA VAL A 21 -0.24 15.34 3.05
C VAL A 21 -1.72 15.65 3.34
N VAL A 22 -2.48 14.68 3.86
CA VAL A 22 -3.88 14.90 4.28
C VAL A 22 -3.93 15.84 5.47
N VAL A 23 -3.02 15.66 6.44
CA VAL A 23 -2.90 16.57 7.59
C VAL A 23 -2.50 17.98 7.15
N VAL A 24 -1.54 18.10 6.23
CA VAL A 24 -1.14 19.40 5.67
C VAL A 24 -2.33 20.08 5.02
N ASP A 25 -3.06 19.39 4.15
CA ASP A 25 -4.25 19.94 3.47
C ASP A 25 -5.31 20.43 4.46
N GLN A 26 -5.52 19.70 5.56
CA GLN A 26 -6.44 20.09 6.63
C GLN A 26 -5.98 21.34 7.41
N GLN A 27 -4.68 21.61 7.49
CA GLN A 27 -4.12 22.77 8.21
C GLN A 27 -3.91 23.99 7.32
N THR A 28 -3.90 23.80 6.00
CA THR A 28 -3.72 24.86 5.00
C THR A 28 -5.01 25.16 4.24
N ASP A 29 -6.17 25.02 4.89
CA ASP A 29 -7.49 25.34 4.32
C ASP A 29 -7.73 24.74 2.91
N ALA A 30 -7.33 23.48 2.71
CA ALA A 30 -7.46 22.72 1.46
C ALA A 30 -6.63 23.23 0.25
N GLU A 31 -5.52 23.93 0.48
CA GLU A 31 -4.60 24.38 -0.58
C GLU A 31 -3.99 23.24 -1.42
N VAL A 32 -3.77 22.06 -0.86
CA VAL A 32 -3.18 20.92 -1.60
C VAL A 32 -4.22 20.28 -2.53
N THR A 33 -5.49 20.28 -2.11
CA THR A 33 -6.65 19.72 -2.79
C THR A 33 -6.59 18.20 -2.97
N LEU A 34 -7.72 17.60 -3.38
CA LEU A 34 -7.81 16.17 -3.67
C LEU A 34 -6.79 15.71 -4.72
N VAL A 35 -6.51 16.55 -5.74
CA VAL A 35 -5.57 16.19 -6.81
C VAL A 35 -4.14 16.11 -6.26
N GLY A 36 -3.73 17.07 -5.42
CA GLY A 36 -2.41 17.05 -4.81
C GLY A 36 -2.23 15.86 -3.88
N ILE A 37 -3.24 15.56 -3.06
CA ILE A 37 -3.25 14.36 -2.19
C ILE A 37 -3.09 13.08 -3.03
N ALA A 38 -3.90 12.92 -4.08
CA ALA A 38 -3.84 11.74 -4.95
C ALA A 38 -2.47 11.58 -5.64
N LEU A 39 -1.86 12.69 -6.08
CA LEU A 39 -0.53 12.68 -6.66
C LEU A 39 0.55 12.27 -5.66
N VAL A 40 0.50 12.76 -4.41
CA VAL A 40 1.46 12.36 -3.37
C VAL A 40 1.33 10.86 -3.07
N TRP A 41 0.12 10.33 -2.89
CA TRP A 41 -0.08 8.89 -2.70
C TRP A 41 0.50 8.08 -3.86
N GLY A 42 0.20 8.44 -5.11
CA GLY A 42 0.68 7.73 -6.29
C GLY A 42 2.21 7.79 -6.46
N LEU A 43 2.80 8.97 -6.34
CA LEU A 43 4.24 9.18 -6.53
C LEU A 43 5.07 8.55 -5.41
N VAL A 44 4.58 8.58 -4.16
CA VAL A 44 5.24 7.92 -3.02
C VAL A 44 5.23 6.41 -3.22
N VAL A 45 4.09 5.82 -3.58
CA VAL A 45 4.00 4.39 -3.89
C VAL A 45 4.95 4.02 -5.04
N TYR A 46 4.99 4.82 -6.11
CA TYR A 46 5.93 4.62 -7.21
C TYR A 46 7.38 4.62 -6.72
N ALA A 47 7.79 5.64 -5.96
CA ALA A 47 9.14 5.76 -5.44
C ALA A 47 9.53 4.58 -4.53
N ILE A 48 8.62 4.12 -3.67
CA ILE A 48 8.82 2.95 -2.82
C ILE A 48 9.04 1.70 -3.67
N ILE A 49 8.15 1.43 -4.65
CA ILE A 49 8.26 0.26 -5.52
C ILE A 49 9.59 0.29 -6.30
N SER A 50 9.97 1.44 -6.84
CA SER A 50 11.25 1.61 -7.55
C SER A 50 12.47 1.41 -6.65
N ALA A 51 12.38 1.76 -5.36
CA ALA A 51 13.51 1.67 -4.44
C ALA A 51 13.69 0.27 -3.83
N ILE A 52 12.59 -0.41 -3.47
CA ILE A 52 12.63 -1.65 -2.68
C ILE A 52 11.91 -2.84 -3.32
N GLY A 53 11.37 -2.68 -4.53
CA GLY A 53 10.69 -3.74 -5.29
C GLY A 53 11.55 -4.98 -5.45
N ASP A 54 12.80 -4.82 -5.89
CA ASP A 54 13.74 -5.94 -6.10
C ASP A 54 14.25 -6.57 -4.79
N VAL A 55 14.02 -5.91 -3.65
CA VAL A 55 14.49 -6.37 -2.33
C VAL A 55 13.44 -7.18 -1.60
N SER A 56 12.17 -6.75 -1.65
CA SER A 56 11.08 -7.28 -0.82
C SER A 56 9.84 -7.69 -1.59
N GLY A 57 9.72 -7.27 -2.85
CA GLY A 57 8.47 -7.24 -3.60
C GLY A 57 7.66 -5.96 -3.40
N ALA A 58 8.09 -5.06 -2.49
CA ALA A 58 7.41 -3.83 -2.12
C ALA A 58 5.91 -4.04 -1.87
N HIS A 59 5.57 -4.98 -0.99
CA HIS A 59 4.17 -5.25 -0.68
C HIS A 59 3.58 -4.04 0.04
N VAL A 60 4.28 -3.57 1.08
CA VAL A 60 4.01 -2.39 1.92
C VAL A 60 2.56 -2.26 2.41
N ASN A 61 1.80 -3.34 2.33
CA ASN A 61 0.36 -3.41 2.53
C ASN A 61 -0.03 -4.88 2.85
N PRO A 62 -0.76 -5.11 3.96
CA PRO A 62 -1.23 -6.44 4.34
C PRO A 62 -2.11 -7.11 3.27
N SER A 63 -3.03 -6.38 2.66
CA SER A 63 -3.93 -6.90 1.61
C SER A 63 -3.18 -7.33 0.36
N VAL A 64 -2.12 -6.61 -0.01
CA VAL A 64 -1.21 -6.98 -1.11
C VAL A 64 -0.48 -8.27 -0.76
N THR A 65 0.05 -8.38 0.45
CA THR A 65 0.75 -9.59 0.93
C THR A 65 -0.15 -10.82 0.90
N VAL A 66 -1.37 -10.69 1.41
CA VAL A 66 -2.37 -11.78 1.41
C VAL A 66 -2.73 -12.16 -0.03
N THR A 67 -2.89 -11.20 -0.92
CA THR A 67 -3.21 -11.46 -2.34
C THR A 67 -2.08 -12.19 -3.06
N LEU A 68 -0.83 -11.80 -2.81
CA LEU A 68 0.33 -12.49 -3.39
C LEU A 68 0.46 -13.92 -2.86
N TRP A 69 0.18 -14.14 -1.59
CA TRP A 69 0.12 -15.50 -1.03
C TRP A 69 -1.03 -16.32 -1.63
N ALA A 70 -2.26 -15.79 -1.64
CA ALA A 70 -3.43 -16.46 -2.20
C ALA A 70 -3.28 -16.73 -3.71
N SER A 71 -2.45 -15.94 -4.41
CA SER A 71 -2.14 -16.15 -5.81
C SER A 71 -0.99 -17.15 -6.07
N GLY A 72 -0.41 -17.74 -5.03
CA GLY A 72 0.71 -18.68 -5.13
C GLY A 72 2.06 -18.02 -5.44
N ARG A 73 2.14 -16.68 -5.30
CA ARG A 73 3.33 -15.87 -5.65
C ARG A 73 4.15 -15.47 -4.43
N PHE A 74 3.71 -15.81 -3.21
CA PHE A 74 4.43 -15.49 -1.98
C PHE A 74 4.35 -16.62 -0.95
N PRO A 75 5.45 -16.96 -0.25
CA PRO A 75 5.45 -18.06 0.72
C PRO A 75 4.56 -17.76 1.95
N GLY A 76 3.65 -18.68 2.27
CA GLY A 76 2.70 -18.51 3.38
C GLY A 76 3.37 -18.26 4.74
N ALA A 77 4.53 -18.87 5.00
CA ALA A 77 5.28 -18.69 6.23
C ALA A 77 5.81 -17.24 6.43
N GLN A 78 5.89 -16.45 5.36
CA GLN A 78 6.37 -15.06 5.42
C GLN A 78 5.24 -14.03 5.52
N VAL A 79 3.97 -14.45 5.37
CA VAL A 79 2.81 -13.53 5.39
C VAL A 79 2.70 -12.78 6.72
N ALA A 80 2.62 -13.51 7.84
CA ALA A 80 2.50 -12.87 9.15
C ALA A 80 3.72 -11.98 9.49
N PRO A 81 4.98 -12.41 9.28
CA PRO A 81 6.14 -11.53 9.45
C PRO A 81 6.09 -10.24 8.63
N TYR A 82 5.66 -10.30 7.36
CA TYR A 82 5.51 -9.11 6.50
C TYR A 82 4.44 -8.16 7.06
N ILE A 83 3.28 -8.69 7.44
CA ILE A 83 2.20 -7.88 8.03
C ILE A 83 2.68 -7.18 9.29
N VAL A 84 3.39 -7.88 10.18
CA VAL A 84 3.95 -7.26 11.40
C VAL A 84 4.94 -6.15 11.04
N CYS A 85 5.82 -6.37 10.06
CA CYS A 85 6.75 -5.34 9.58
C CYS A 85 6.04 -4.10 9.02
N GLN A 86 5.00 -4.31 8.21
CA GLN A 86 4.17 -3.23 7.65
C GLN A 86 3.45 -2.45 8.76
N LEU A 87 2.88 -3.14 9.75
CA LEU A 87 2.23 -2.49 10.90
C LEU A 87 3.22 -1.66 11.73
N ILE A 88 4.44 -2.17 11.95
CA ILE A 88 5.50 -1.42 12.62
C ILE A 88 5.84 -0.15 11.82
N GLY A 89 6.05 -0.29 10.50
CA GLY A 89 6.29 0.86 9.61
C GLY A 89 5.17 1.89 9.67
N ALA A 90 3.91 1.44 9.60
CA ALA A 90 2.73 2.31 9.65
C ALA A 90 2.63 3.09 10.97
N VAL A 91 2.89 2.43 12.10
CA VAL A 91 2.92 3.08 13.42
C VAL A 91 4.03 4.12 13.47
N LEU A 92 5.24 3.79 13.02
CA LEU A 92 6.36 4.75 12.98
C LEU A 92 6.06 5.96 12.09
N GLY A 93 5.41 5.75 10.95
CA GLY A 93 4.99 6.84 10.05
C GLY A 93 3.96 7.76 10.72
N SER A 94 2.97 7.16 11.38
CA SER A 94 1.94 7.90 12.13
C SER A 94 2.53 8.69 13.31
N VAL A 95 3.51 8.11 14.01
CA VAL A 95 4.26 8.80 15.08
C VAL A 95 5.00 10.01 14.53
N MET A 96 5.66 9.87 13.36
CA MET A 96 6.33 11.01 12.73
C MET A 96 5.34 12.12 12.39
N VAL A 97 4.18 11.78 11.81
CA VAL A 97 3.11 12.77 11.51
C VAL A 97 2.64 13.44 12.80
N ARG A 98 2.41 12.70 13.89
CA ARG A 98 2.03 13.29 15.19
C ARG A 98 3.10 14.23 15.75
N VAL A 99 4.38 13.91 15.59
CA VAL A 99 5.49 14.77 16.05
C VAL A 99 5.56 16.07 15.23
N LEU A 100 5.35 16.00 13.91
CA LEU A 100 5.37 17.16 13.03
C LEU A 100 4.11 18.02 13.14
N PHE A 101 2.97 17.39 13.43
CA PHE A 101 1.66 18.03 13.52
C PHE A 101 0.97 17.64 14.85
N PRO A 102 1.40 18.22 15.98
CA PRO A 102 0.91 17.83 17.31
C PRO A 102 -0.61 17.96 17.47
N ASP A 103 -1.19 18.98 16.83
CA ASP A 103 -2.61 19.33 16.94
C ASP A 103 -3.50 18.60 15.92
N ALA A 104 -2.94 17.72 15.08
CA ALA A 104 -3.73 16.98 14.09
C ALA A 104 -4.55 15.87 14.75
N ASP A 105 -5.87 15.96 14.74
CA ASP A 105 -6.73 15.00 15.45
C ASP A 105 -6.65 13.58 14.88
N SER A 106 -6.93 13.43 13.57
CA SER A 106 -7.07 12.12 12.92
C SER A 106 -5.78 11.55 12.35
N LEU A 107 -4.70 12.33 12.32
CA LEU A 107 -3.43 11.98 11.67
C LEU A 107 -3.60 11.49 10.22
N GLY A 108 -4.60 12.00 9.50
CA GLY A 108 -4.88 11.57 8.12
C GLY A 108 -5.48 10.15 8.02
N GLY A 109 -5.94 9.57 9.12
CA GLY A 109 -6.66 8.30 9.14
C GLY A 109 -8.00 8.35 8.41
N THR A 110 -8.38 7.25 7.77
CA THR A 110 -9.65 7.14 7.05
C THR A 110 -10.79 6.83 8.02
N ALA A 111 -11.81 7.69 8.04
CA ALA A 111 -13.05 7.47 8.77
C ALA A 111 -14.20 7.18 7.80
N PRO A 112 -15.12 6.26 8.12
CA PRO A 112 -16.32 6.04 7.30
C PRO A 112 -17.14 7.32 7.21
N SER A 113 -17.36 7.83 5.99
CA SER A 113 -18.16 9.04 5.73
C SER A 113 -19.63 8.74 5.39
N GLY A 114 -20.01 7.46 5.33
CA GLY A 114 -21.35 6.99 4.98
C GLY A 114 -21.77 5.73 5.73
N GLY A 115 -22.78 5.04 5.21
CA GLY A 115 -23.23 3.78 5.79
C GLY A 115 -22.15 2.70 5.72
N LEU A 116 -22.16 1.76 6.67
CA LEU A 116 -21.17 0.68 6.76
C LEU A 116 -21.01 -0.09 5.44
N MET A 117 -22.12 -0.39 4.77
CA MET A 117 -22.10 -1.08 3.48
C MET A 117 -21.45 -0.24 2.37
N GLN A 118 -21.69 1.07 2.35
CA GLN A 118 -21.10 1.97 1.34
C GLN A 118 -19.59 2.06 1.51
N SER A 119 -19.11 2.27 2.74
CA SER A 119 -17.67 2.32 3.03
C SER A 119 -17.00 0.98 2.73
N PHE A 120 -17.63 -0.14 3.10
CA PHE A 120 -17.12 -1.48 2.76
C PHE A 120 -16.97 -1.68 1.25
N LEU A 121 -18.00 -1.33 0.46
CA LEU A 121 -17.95 -1.48 -1.00
C LEU A 121 -16.91 -0.56 -1.64
N ALA A 122 -16.78 0.67 -1.15
CA ALA A 122 -15.77 1.61 -1.63
C ALA A 122 -14.35 1.09 -1.36
N GLU A 123 -14.06 0.66 -0.13
CA GLU A 123 -12.75 0.10 0.25
C GLU A 123 -12.44 -1.19 -0.53
N ALA A 124 -13.42 -2.06 -0.71
CA ALA A 124 -13.26 -3.29 -1.50
C ALA A 124 -12.95 -2.98 -2.97
N LEU A 125 -13.63 -2.00 -3.57
CA LEU A 125 -13.42 -1.60 -4.96
C LEU A 125 -12.05 -0.92 -5.15
N LEU A 126 -11.67 -0.01 -4.26
CA LEU A 126 -10.36 0.65 -4.30
C LEU A 126 -9.21 -0.36 -4.09
N THR A 127 -9.37 -1.29 -3.16
CA THR A 127 -8.40 -2.37 -2.95
C THR A 127 -8.33 -3.30 -4.16
N PHE A 128 -9.47 -3.64 -4.78
CA PHE A 128 -9.48 -4.41 -6.02
C PHE A 128 -8.69 -3.72 -7.14
N LEU A 129 -8.89 -2.41 -7.32
CA LEU A 129 -8.13 -1.62 -8.30
C LEU A 129 -6.62 -1.62 -8.00
N LEU A 130 -6.23 -1.48 -6.73
CA LEU A 130 -4.83 -1.57 -6.30
C LEU A 130 -4.21 -2.95 -6.59
N LEU A 131 -5.00 -4.03 -6.49
CA LEU A 131 -4.55 -5.40 -6.72
C LEU A 131 -4.61 -5.83 -8.19
N LEU A 132 -5.31 -5.08 -9.04
CA LEU A 132 -5.51 -5.39 -10.46
C LEU A 132 -4.20 -5.68 -11.22
N PRO A 133 -3.09 -4.92 -11.03
CA PRO A 133 -1.82 -5.22 -11.70
C PRO A 133 -1.31 -6.63 -11.40
N ASN A 134 -1.48 -7.12 -10.17
CA ASN A 134 -1.06 -8.46 -9.78
C ASN A 134 -1.87 -9.57 -10.47
N LEU A 135 -3.17 -9.32 -10.64
CA LEU A 135 -4.07 -10.21 -11.36
C LEU A 135 -3.73 -10.25 -12.86
N VAL A 136 -3.54 -9.08 -13.47
CA VAL A 136 -3.20 -8.96 -14.90
C VAL A 136 -1.90 -9.70 -15.20
N VAL A 137 -0.84 -9.48 -14.41
CA VAL A 137 0.44 -10.19 -14.60
C VAL A 137 0.26 -11.70 -14.52
N ARG A 138 -0.55 -12.20 -13.58
CA ARG A 138 -0.81 -13.65 -13.47
C ARG A 138 -1.54 -14.20 -14.68
N LEU A 139 -2.54 -13.49 -15.19
CA LEU A 139 -3.28 -13.90 -16.38
C LEU A 139 -2.39 -13.90 -17.62
N LEU A 140 -1.56 -12.88 -17.79
CA LEU A 140 -0.61 -12.80 -18.90
C LEU A 140 0.40 -13.95 -18.87
N HIS A 141 0.98 -14.23 -17.71
CA HIS A 141 1.90 -15.37 -17.56
C HIS A 141 1.22 -16.71 -17.88
N GLY A 142 -0.02 -16.91 -17.41
CA GLY A 142 -0.79 -18.11 -17.73
C GLY A 142 -1.11 -18.25 -19.23
N PHE A 143 -1.42 -17.13 -19.89
CA PHE A 143 -1.65 -17.11 -21.33
C PHE A 143 -0.38 -17.47 -22.12
N LEU A 144 0.76 -16.86 -21.76
CA LEU A 144 2.04 -17.11 -22.41
C LEU A 144 2.50 -18.57 -22.22
N ALA A 145 2.37 -19.12 -21.02
CA ALA A 145 2.73 -20.50 -20.72
C ALA A 145 1.91 -21.53 -21.53
N ASN A 146 0.65 -21.22 -21.84
CA ASN A 146 -0.22 -22.07 -22.65
C ASN A 146 -0.01 -21.89 -24.17
N SER A 147 0.75 -20.88 -24.59
CA SER A 147 1.02 -20.56 -25.99
C SER A 147 2.33 -21.15 -26.53
N GLU A 148 3.20 -21.70 -25.67
CA GLU A 148 4.39 -22.42 -26.11
C GLU A 148 4.00 -23.77 -26.74
N PRO A 149 4.47 -24.09 -27.96
CA PRO A 149 4.18 -25.38 -28.58
C PRO A 149 4.78 -26.49 -27.73
N GLN A 150 3.95 -27.46 -27.33
CA GLN A 150 4.44 -28.65 -26.64
C GLN A 150 5.23 -29.48 -27.66
N ASN A 151 6.56 -29.40 -27.58
CA ASN A 151 7.43 -30.27 -28.36
C ASN A 151 7.15 -31.74 -27.94
N THR A 152 6.52 -32.48 -28.86
CA THR A 152 6.28 -33.92 -28.81
C THR A 152 7.56 -34.71 -28.96
#